data_AF-A0A3P8SN27-F1
#
_entry.id   AF-A0A3P8SN27-F1
#
_cell.length_a   1.000
_cell.length_b   1.000
_cell.length_c   1.000
_cell.angle_alpha   90.00
_cell.angle_beta   90.00
_cell.angle_gamma   90.00
#
_symmetry.space_group_name_H-M   'P 1'
#
loop_
_entity.id
_entity.type
_entity.pdbx_description
1 polymer ?
#
loop_
_entity_poly.entity_id
_entity_poly.type
_entity_poly.pdbx_seq_one_letter_code
_entity_poly.pdbx_strand_id
1 'polypeptide(L)'
;MFFKIILLFSGAVCICAERSHELCHVFGCFDSSDTQLCVTLDDDEVYYADFKKGVLIWDGRIPTSFQVPWAYKYALKYRTVCKNDIQIWKRDESITKKKEPPEIVIYPRDDVIKGEDNTLICFINHFFPPKINVTWTKNDVDVTEEDSFVKFLPNPDGTFHFFSRLDFIPKEGDIYSCMVEHEALENPQTRFWEVEIEETSSGPAVFCGLGLTLGILGIVGGTFLIVKGNQHQGVLDPAG
;
A
#
# COMPACT_ATOMS: atom_id res chain seq x y z
N MET A 1 46.59 9.79 -49.95
CA MET A 1 45.97 8.99 -48.88
C MET A 1 45.68 9.95 -47.73
N PHE A 2 44.43 10.41 -47.59
CA PHE A 2 44.04 11.38 -46.54
C PHE A 2 43.43 10.63 -45.37
N PHE A 3 44.09 10.64 -44.20
CA PHE A 3 43.56 10.09 -42.97
C PHE A 3 42.66 11.14 -42.31
N LYS A 4 41.35 10.90 -42.24
CA LYS A 4 40.43 11.70 -41.43
C LYS A 4 40.41 11.12 -40.02
N ILE A 5 40.92 11.88 -39.05
CA ILE A 5 40.82 11.56 -37.62
C ILE A 5 39.50 12.16 -37.12
N ILE A 6 38.58 11.30 -36.65
CA ILE A 6 37.33 11.72 -36.01
C ILE A 6 37.56 11.67 -34.49
N LEU A 7 37.57 12.84 -33.85
CA LEU A 7 37.63 12.97 -32.40
C LEU A 7 36.21 13.04 -31.84
N LEU A 8 35.80 12.01 -31.09
CA LEU A 8 34.56 11.99 -30.34
C LEU A 8 34.83 12.52 -28.93
N PHE A 9 34.38 13.73 -28.64
CA PHE A 9 34.34 14.26 -27.27
C PHE A 9 33.07 13.76 -26.59
N SER A 10 33.21 12.82 -25.67
CA SER A 10 32.16 12.46 -24.72
C SER A 10 32.26 13.37 -23.51
N GLY A 11 31.28 14.24 -23.31
CA GLY A 11 31.11 15.02 -22.10
C GLY A 11 29.96 14.44 -21.27
N ALA A 12 30.24 14.05 -20.03
CA ALA A 12 29.19 13.72 -19.07
C ALA A 12 28.67 15.02 -18.46
N VAL A 13 27.41 15.37 -18.76
CA VAL A 13 26.71 16.47 -18.08
C VAL A 13 26.12 15.89 -16.79
N CYS A 14 26.65 16.32 -15.65
CA CYS A 14 26.05 16.00 -14.35
C CYS A 14 24.92 17.01 -14.10
N ILE A 15 23.67 16.54 -14.18
CA ILE A 15 22.50 17.33 -13.83
C ILE A 15 22.16 16.99 -12.38
N CYS A 16 22.44 17.91 -11.45
CA CYS A 16 21.93 17.82 -10.09
C CYS A 16 20.54 18.48 -10.08
N ALA A 17 19.49 17.70 -9.88
CA ALA A 17 18.16 18.25 -9.57
C ALA A 17 18.09 18.55 -8.07
N GLU A 18 17.87 19.80 -7.70
CA GLU A 18 17.62 20.21 -6.32
C GLU A 18 16.20 19.75 -5.95
N ARG A 19 16.08 18.71 -5.10
CA ARG A 19 14.78 18.32 -4.53
C ARG A 19 14.54 19.14 -3.27
N SER A 20 13.50 19.95 -3.27
CA SER A 20 12.94 20.52 -2.05
C SER A 20 12.16 19.45 -1.31
N HIS A 21 12.37 19.35 -0.01
CA HIS A 21 11.56 18.53 0.89
C HIS A 21 10.57 19.42 1.64
N GLU A 22 9.34 18.96 1.85
CA GLU A 22 8.30 19.70 2.56
C GLU A 22 8.05 19.08 3.94
N LEU A 23 8.31 19.85 5.00
CA LEU A 23 8.00 19.46 6.37
C LEU A 23 6.72 20.18 6.83
N CYS A 24 5.64 19.43 6.97
CA CYS A 24 4.32 19.96 7.30
C CYS A 24 3.94 19.66 8.76
N HIS A 25 3.64 20.71 9.52
CA HIS A 25 3.08 20.60 10.86
C HIS A 25 1.58 20.87 10.79
N VAL A 26 0.77 19.82 10.86
CA VAL A 26 -0.68 19.97 10.81
C VAL A 26 -1.26 19.77 12.19
N PHE A 27 -2.04 20.75 12.64
CA PHE A 27 -2.82 20.64 13.86
C PHE A 27 -4.22 21.18 13.64
N GLY A 28 -5.21 20.55 14.26
CA GLY A 28 -6.61 20.92 14.13
C GLY A 28 -7.38 20.57 15.38
N CYS A 29 -8.33 21.42 15.76
CA CYS A 29 -9.25 21.17 16.86
C CYS A 29 -10.63 21.01 16.27
N PHE A 30 -11.37 20.06 16.82
CA PHE A 30 -12.68 19.71 16.34
C PHE A 30 -13.62 19.66 17.53
N ASP A 31 -14.90 19.97 17.31
CA ASP A 31 -15.91 19.73 18.34
C ASP A 31 -16.19 18.24 18.52
N SER A 32 -16.02 17.48 17.43
CA SER A 32 -16.35 16.06 17.38
C SER A 32 -15.23 15.17 17.91
N SER A 33 -13.97 15.60 17.87
CA SER A 33 -12.78 14.85 18.32
C SER A 33 -11.76 15.75 19.04
N ASP A 34 -10.82 15.14 19.76
CA ASP A 34 -9.73 15.89 20.40
C ASP A 34 -8.77 16.47 19.34
N THR A 35 -7.86 17.36 19.77
CA THR A 35 -6.88 17.98 18.87
C THR A 35 -6.08 16.92 18.12
N GLN A 36 -6.08 17.02 16.79
CA GLN A 36 -5.18 16.28 15.92
C GLN A 36 -3.89 17.08 15.79
N LEU A 37 -2.75 16.42 15.91
CA LEU A 37 -1.44 17.01 15.63
C LEU A 37 -0.52 15.94 15.04
N CYS A 38 -0.11 16.14 13.79
CA CYS A 38 0.83 15.29 13.09
C CYS A 38 1.88 16.12 12.36
N VAL A 39 3.01 15.47 12.07
CA VAL A 39 4.09 16.02 11.26
C VAL A 39 4.37 15.08 10.12
N THR A 40 4.38 15.60 8.90
CA THR A 40 4.71 14.86 7.69
C THR A 40 5.94 15.46 7.00
N LEU A 41 6.71 14.62 6.32
CA LEU A 41 7.83 14.97 5.46
C LEU A 41 7.55 14.40 4.07
N ASP A 42 7.36 15.25 3.07
CA ASP A 42 6.92 14.85 1.72
C ASP A 42 5.68 13.95 1.75
N ASP A 43 4.69 14.33 2.56
CA ASP A 43 3.44 13.58 2.83
C ASP A 43 3.59 12.25 3.59
N ASP A 44 4.80 11.78 3.85
CA ASP A 44 5.07 10.66 4.75
C ASP A 44 5.01 11.09 6.22
N GLU A 45 4.35 10.33 7.09
CA GLU A 45 4.36 10.66 8.52
C GLU A 45 5.77 10.54 9.13
N VAL A 46 6.12 11.55 9.92
CA VAL A 46 7.27 11.53 10.83
C VAL A 46 6.81 11.16 12.25
N TYR A 47 5.83 11.88 12.80
CA TYR A 47 5.26 11.59 14.13
C TYR A 47 3.88 12.23 14.33
N TYR A 48 3.13 11.73 15.30
CA TYR A 48 1.90 12.37 15.80
C TYR A 48 1.87 12.44 17.33
N ALA A 49 0.98 13.25 17.88
CA ALA A 49 0.76 13.36 19.33
C ALA A 49 -0.45 12.52 19.77
N ASP A 50 -0.19 11.47 20.55
CA ASP A 50 -1.25 10.76 21.27
C ASP A 50 -1.50 11.48 22.61
N PHE A 51 -2.48 12.40 22.59
CA PHE A 51 -2.86 13.16 23.78
C PHE A 51 -3.55 12.34 24.87
N LYS A 52 -4.04 11.12 24.57
CA LYS A 52 -4.59 10.20 25.57
C LYS A 52 -3.47 9.50 26.32
N LYS A 53 -2.45 9.02 25.61
CA LYS A 53 -1.26 8.36 26.19
C LYS A 53 -0.22 9.33 26.73
N GLY A 54 -0.26 10.59 26.29
CA GLY A 54 0.66 11.61 26.78
C GLY A 54 2.03 11.61 26.09
N VAL A 55 2.13 11.08 24.86
CA VAL A 55 3.40 10.82 24.16
C VAL A 55 3.36 11.23 22.69
N LEU A 56 4.53 11.38 22.07
CA LEU A 56 4.66 11.40 20.62
C LEU A 56 4.91 9.98 20.13
N ILE A 57 4.18 9.57 19.10
CA ILE A 57 4.39 8.29 18.42
C ILE A 57 5.13 8.61 17.13
N TRP A 58 6.34 8.08 17.00
CA TRP A 58 7.24 8.30 15.86
C TRP A 58 7.14 7.13 14.90
N ASP A 59 7.18 7.43 13.59
CA ASP A 59 7.30 6.39 12.58
C ASP A 59 8.63 5.64 12.76
N GLY A 60 8.59 4.31 12.70
CA GLY A 60 9.75 3.45 12.97
C GLY A 60 10.90 3.62 11.99
N ARG A 61 10.66 4.24 10.82
CA ARG A 61 11.68 4.58 9.82
C ARG A 61 12.47 5.82 10.22
N ILE A 62 11.98 6.62 11.17
CA ILE A 62 12.63 7.84 11.63
C ILE A 62 13.72 7.51 12.67
N PRO A 63 15.00 7.84 12.41
CA PRO A 63 16.06 7.55 13.37
C PRO A 63 15.84 8.25 14.71
N THR A 64 16.17 7.57 15.81
CA THR A 64 16.01 8.11 17.17
C THR A 64 16.78 9.40 17.41
N SER A 65 17.82 9.69 16.63
CA SER A 65 18.56 10.96 16.67
C SER A 65 17.72 12.18 16.26
N PHE A 66 16.66 11.99 15.48
CA PHE A 66 15.70 13.04 15.12
C PHE A 66 14.61 13.23 16.18
N GLN A 67 14.50 12.32 17.15
CA GLN A 67 13.47 12.42 18.18
C GLN A 67 13.85 13.51 19.19
N VAL A 68 13.06 14.58 19.20
CA VAL A 68 13.32 15.76 20.02
C VAL A 68 12.60 15.64 21.37
N PRO A 69 13.31 15.58 22.51
CA PRO A 69 12.68 15.32 23.82
C PRO A 69 11.62 16.34 24.24
N TRP A 70 11.74 17.60 23.80
CA TRP A 70 10.80 18.66 24.15
C TRP A 70 9.61 18.79 23.18
N ALA A 71 9.57 18.03 22.09
CA ALA A 71 8.54 18.18 21.06
C ALA A 71 7.12 17.91 21.61
N TYR A 72 6.95 17.01 22.58
CA TYR A 72 5.63 16.79 23.19
C TYR A 72 5.12 18.04 23.95
N LYS A 73 6.01 18.80 24.60
CA LYS A 73 5.65 20.07 25.25
C LYS A 73 5.16 21.09 24.23
N TYR A 74 5.71 21.07 23.03
CA TYR A 74 5.23 21.89 21.91
C TYR A 74 3.82 21.46 21.49
N ALA A 75 3.58 20.15 21.34
CA ALA A 75 2.25 19.63 21.02
C ALA A 75 1.18 20.07 22.04
N LEU A 76 1.50 20.04 23.33
CA LEU A 76 0.60 20.57 24.38
C LEU A 76 0.30 22.05 24.21
N LYS A 77 1.31 22.88 23.90
CA LYS A 77 1.12 24.32 23.66
C LYS A 77 0.16 24.56 22.49
N TYR A 78 0.37 23.85 21.37
CA TYR A 78 -0.50 23.96 20.19
C TYR A 78 -1.92 23.49 20.46
N ARG A 79 -2.08 22.40 21.21
CA ARG A 79 -3.40 21.94 21.67
C ARG A 79 -4.13 23.00 22.48
N THR A 80 -3.45 23.70 23.39
CA THR A 80 -4.07 24.80 24.15
C THR A 80 -4.47 25.98 23.24
N VAL A 81 -3.56 26.43 22.37
CA VAL A 81 -3.81 27.56 21.45
C VAL A 81 -5.01 27.23 20.55
N CYS A 82 -4.97 26.08 19.91
CA CYS A 82 -6.01 25.61 18.99
C CYS A 82 -7.38 25.47 19.68
N LYS A 83 -7.44 24.98 20.93
CA LYS A 83 -8.69 24.90 21.69
C LYS A 83 -9.23 26.27 22.08
N ASN A 84 -8.38 27.27 22.29
CA ASN A 84 -8.84 28.63 22.54
C ASN A 84 -9.37 29.26 21.24
N ASP A 85 -8.66 29.07 20.13
CA ASP A 85 -9.01 29.66 18.83
C ASP A 85 -10.35 29.14 18.32
N ILE A 86 -10.62 27.83 18.41
CA ILE A 86 -11.92 27.29 17.98
C ILE A 86 -13.08 27.90 18.77
N GLN A 87 -12.92 28.20 20.07
CA GLN A 87 -13.99 28.83 20.86
C GLN A 87 -14.26 30.28 20.42
N ILE A 88 -13.25 30.97 19.90
CA ILE A 88 -13.38 32.33 19.36
C ILE A 88 -14.09 32.29 18.01
N TRP A 89 -13.62 31.43 17.10
CA TRP A 89 -14.08 31.38 15.71
C TRP A 89 -15.41 30.66 15.51
N LYS A 90 -15.77 29.72 16.40
CA LYS A 90 -17.03 28.97 16.30
C LYS A 90 -18.29 29.84 16.37
N ARG A 91 -18.19 31.07 16.88
CA ARG A 91 -19.30 32.03 16.88
C ARG A 91 -19.64 32.55 15.47
N ASP A 92 -18.69 32.49 14.56
CA ASP A 92 -18.86 32.98 13.20
C ASP A 92 -19.46 31.87 12.32
N GLU A 93 -20.77 31.95 12.10
CA GLU A 93 -21.50 30.98 11.28
C GLU A 93 -21.02 30.95 9.81
N SER A 94 -20.33 32.00 9.35
CA SER A 94 -19.76 32.06 7.99
C SER A 94 -18.53 31.16 7.80
N ILE A 95 -17.93 30.67 8.90
CA ILE A 95 -16.70 29.86 8.91
C ILE A 95 -17.02 28.39 9.22
N THR A 96 -18.12 27.87 8.69
CA THR A 96 -18.47 26.45 8.84
C THR A 96 -17.96 25.67 7.64
N LYS A 97 -16.94 24.82 7.82
CA LYS A 97 -16.56 23.84 6.79
C LYS A 97 -17.66 22.79 6.66
N LYS A 98 -18.06 22.53 5.42
CA LYS A 98 -19.06 21.49 5.11
C LYS A 98 -18.50 20.12 5.49
N LYS A 99 -19.36 19.24 6.01
CA LYS A 99 -19.01 17.84 6.24
C LYS A 99 -18.84 17.11 4.92
N GLU A 100 -17.84 16.25 4.84
CA GLU A 100 -17.49 15.49 3.65
C GLU A 100 -17.53 13.99 4.00
N PRO A 101 -18.31 13.18 3.27
CA PRO A 101 -18.44 11.76 3.52
C PRO A 101 -17.21 10.98 3.05
N PRO A 102 -16.83 9.88 3.73
CA PRO A 102 -15.66 9.11 3.37
C PRO A 102 -15.82 8.33 2.05
N GLU A 103 -14.71 8.22 1.34
CA GLU A 103 -14.52 7.23 0.28
C GLU A 103 -13.77 6.03 0.85
N ILE A 104 -14.25 4.81 0.59
CA ILE A 104 -13.74 3.59 1.25
C ILE A 104 -13.33 2.56 0.19
N VAL A 105 -12.10 2.06 0.33
CA VAL A 105 -11.52 1.00 -0.50
C VAL A 105 -10.87 -0.05 0.41
N ILE A 106 -11.08 -1.33 0.11
CA ILE A 106 -10.40 -2.45 0.78
C ILE A 106 -9.46 -3.13 -0.21
N TYR A 107 -8.23 -3.42 0.22
CA TYR A 107 -7.25 -4.17 -0.55
C TYR A 107 -6.26 -4.90 0.37
N PRO A 108 -5.69 -6.04 -0.07
CA PRO A 108 -4.60 -6.70 0.66
C PRO A 108 -3.29 -5.92 0.49
N ARG A 109 -2.42 -6.00 1.50
CA ARG A 109 -1.08 -5.38 1.43
C ARG A 109 -0.20 -6.06 0.38
N ASP A 110 -0.20 -7.38 0.40
CA ASP A 110 0.63 -8.24 -0.44
C ASP A 110 -0.25 -9.19 -1.27
N ASP A 111 0.37 -9.93 -2.20
CA ASP A 111 -0.34 -10.94 -2.99
C ASP A 111 -1.04 -11.98 -2.10
N VAL A 112 -2.23 -12.40 -2.49
CA VAL A 112 -3.07 -13.30 -1.68
C VAL A 112 -2.63 -14.75 -1.89
N ILE A 113 -1.76 -15.24 -1.01
CA ILE A 113 -1.24 -16.61 -1.05
C ILE A 113 -1.87 -17.43 0.07
N LYS A 114 -2.38 -18.63 -0.28
CA LYS A 114 -3.05 -19.52 0.66
C LYS A 114 -2.14 -19.90 1.82
N GLY A 115 -2.56 -19.58 3.04
CA GLY A 115 -1.84 -19.97 4.26
C GLY A 115 -0.63 -19.10 4.61
N GLU A 116 -0.35 -18.03 3.85
CA GLU A 116 0.66 -17.04 4.21
C GLU A 116 0.01 -15.85 4.93
N ASP A 117 0.67 -15.31 5.96
CA ASP A 117 0.17 -14.14 6.68
C ASP A 117 0.09 -12.93 5.75
N ASN A 118 -1.00 -12.17 5.83
CA ASN A 118 -1.20 -10.93 5.07
C ASN A 118 -2.00 -9.94 5.93
N THR A 119 -2.10 -8.69 5.49
CA THR A 119 -2.89 -7.65 6.15
C THR A 119 -3.86 -7.03 5.16
N LEU A 120 -5.14 -7.01 5.50
CA LEU A 120 -6.14 -6.20 4.80
C LEU A 120 -6.05 -4.75 5.23
N ILE A 121 -6.12 -3.85 4.26
CA ILE A 121 -6.10 -2.41 4.44
C ILE A 121 -7.46 -1.86 4.02
N CYS A 122 -8.16 -1.21 4.95
CA CYS A 122 -9.31 -0.38 4.65
C CYS A 122 -8.85 1.07 4.58
N PHE A 123 -8.66 1.57 3.36
CA PHE A 123 -8.31 2.95 3.09
C PHE A 123 -9.58 3.80 3.04
N ILE A 124 -9.63 4.79 3.91
CA ILE A 124 -10.78 5.67 4.12
C ILE A 124 -10.28 7.08 3.85
N ASN A 125 -10.81 7.75 2.83
CA ASN A 125 -10.28 9.02 2.33
C ASN A 125 -11.39 10.09 2.23
N HIS A 126 -10.98 11.34 2.00
CA HIS A 126 -11.84 12.47 1.64
C HIS A 126 -12.96 12.77 2.66
N PHE A 127 -12.73 12.49 3.95
CA PHE A 127 -13.73 12.75 4.99
C PHE A 127 -13.40 13.98 5.84
N PHE A 128 -14.45 14.64 6.30
CA PHE A 128 -14.37 15.74 7.26
C PHE A 128 -15.66 15.82 8.09
N PRO A 129 -15.60 15.96 9.42
CA PRO A 129 -14.40 16.13 10.27
C PRO A 129 -13.63 14.82 10.54
N PRO A 130 -12.43 14.89 11.13
CA PRO A 130 -11.61 13.72 11.48
C PRO A 130 -12.14 13.02 12.74
N LYS A 131 -13.28 12.34 12.56
CA LYS A 131 -13.88 11.43 13.52
C LYS A 131 -14.66 10.35 12.76
N ILE A 132 -14.21 9.11 12.88
CA ILE A 132 -14.87 7.92 12.34
C ILE A 132 -14.82 6.81 13.39
N ASN A 133 -15.76 5.88 13.28
CA ASN A 133 -15.62 4.55 13.85
C ASN A 133 -15.47 3.55 12.72
N VAL A 134 -14.58 2.57 12.89
CA VAL A 134 -14.37 1.50 11.92
C VAL A 134 -14.58 0.17 12.63
N THR A 135 -15.33 -0.72 11.98
CA THR A 135 -15.55 -2.08 12.47
C THR A 135 -15.18 -3.06 11.37
N TRP A 136 -14.40 -4.08 11.72
CA TRP A 136 -14.11 -5.19 10.84
C TRP A 136 -14.99 -6.38 11.16
N THR A 137 -15.46 -7.06 10.12
CA THR A 137 -16.07 -8.39 10.27
C THR A 137 -15.40 -9.41 9.35
N LYS A 138 -15.42 -10.66 9.77
CA LYS A 138 -15.08 -11.83 8.98
C LYS A 138 -16.28 -12.78 9.01
N ASN A 139 -16.86 -13.06 7.85
CA ASN A 139 -18.06 -13.90 7.73
C ASN A 139 -19.17 -13.47 8.71
N ASP A 140 -19.46 -12.16 8.71
CA ASP A 140 -20.45 -11.51 9.58
C ASP A 140 -20.16 -11.55 11.10
N VAL A 141 -18.95 -11.94 11.50
CA VAL A 141 -18.51 -11.94 12.90
C VAL A 141 -17.48 -10.83 13.11
N ASP A 142 -17.70 -10.00 14.14
CA ASP A 142 -16.76 -8.94 14.53
C ASP A 142 -15.36 -9.48 14.82
N VAL A 143 -14.35 -8.84 14.25
CA VAL A 143 -12.93 -9.13 14.49
C VAL A 143 -12.20 -7.87 14.94
N THR A 144 -11.13 -8.06 15.71
CA THR A 144 -10.39 -6.94 16.30
C THR A 144 -9.41 -6.36 15.30
N GLU A 145 -9.44 -5.04 15.11
CA GLU A 145 -8.41 -4.31 14.36
C GLU A 145 -7.08 -4.30 15.13
N GLU A 146 -5.96 -4.19 14.42
CA GLU A 146 -4.62 -4.23 15.01
C GLU A 146 -4.34 -2.98 15.88
N ASP A 147 -4.83 -1.81 15.47
CA ASP A 147 -4.59 -0.55 16.15
C ASP A 147 -5.89 0.21 16.44
N SER A 148 -6.30 0.17 17.72
CA SER A 148 -7.43 0.96 18.23
C SER A 148 -7.23 2.48 18.17
N PHE A 149 -6.03 2.96 17.81
CA PHE A 149 -5.77 4.39 17.67
C PHE A 149 -5.98 4.88 16.24
N VAL A 150 -7.07 5.63 16.05
CA VAL A 150 -7.46 6.20 14.76
C VAL A 150 -6.59 7.43 14.45
N LYS A 151 -5.56 7.25 13.62
CA LYS A 151 -4.65 8.30 13.18
C LYS A 151 -5.11 8.96 11.87
N PHE A 152 -5.54 10.21 11.93
CA PHE A 152 -6.01 10.94 10.75
C PHE A 152 -4.90 11.73 10.08
N LEU A 153 -4.63 11.44 8.81
CA LEU A 153 -3.69 12.17 7.99
C LEU A 153 -4.42 13.24 7.17
N PRO A 154 -3.91 14.47 7.13
CA PRO A 154 -4.55 15.56 6.41
C PRO A 154 -4.29 15.45 4.91
N ASN A 155 -5.28 15.83 4.11
CA ASN A 155 -5.17 16.00 2.67
C ASN A 155 -4.95 17.49 2.32
N PRO A 156 -4.37 17.81 1.13
CA PRO A 156 -4.20 19.19 0.68
C PRO A 156 -5.51 20.00 0.52
N ASP A 157 -6.64 19.33 0.31
CA ASP A 157 -7.98 19.93 0.25
C ASP A 157 -8.60 20.20 1.65
N GLY A 158 -7.85 19.87 2.71
CA GLY A 158 -8.26 19.99 4.11
C GLY A 158 -9.26 18.92 4.58
N THR A 159 -9.46 17.85 3.81
CA THR A 159 -10.09 16.61 4.30
C THR A 159 -9.06 15.72 4.98
N PHE A 160 -9.46 14.54 5.42
CA PHE A 160 -8.57 13.57 6.05
C PHE A 160 -8.66 12.21 5.38
N HIS A 161 -7.60 11.43 5.56
CA HIS A 161 -7.54 10.02 5.25
C HIS A 161 -7.04 9.20 6.44
N PHE A 162 -7.37 7.90 6.43
CA PHE A 162 -7.08 6.94 7.47
C PHE A 162 -6.92 5.54 6.88
N PHE A 163 -6.11 4.71 7.53
CA PHE A 163 -5.90 3.32 7.18
C PHE A 163 -6.22 2.44 8.40
N SER A 164 -7.31 1.66 8.35
CA SER A 164 -7.52 0.57 9.30
C SER A 164 -6.91 -0.70 8.75
N ARG A 165 -6.32 -1.52 9.64
CA ARG A 165 -5.59 -2.75 9.29
C ARG A 165 -6.15 -3.94 10.04
N LEU A 166 -6.26 -5.05 9.34
CA LEU A 166 -6.67 -6.34 9.87
C LEU A 166 -5.72 -7.42 9.37
N ASP A 167 -4.97 -8.03 10.28
CA ASP A 167 -4.16 -9.20 9.95
C ASP A 167 -5.05 -10.43 9.73
N PHE A 168 -4.74 -11.18 8.69
CA PHE A 168 -5.48 -12.37 8.32
C PHE A 168 -4.59 -13.40 7.62
N ILE A 169 -5.05 -14.64 7.65
CA ILE A 169 -4.50 -15.72 6.84
C ILE A 169 -5.52 -16.00 5.74
N PRO A 170 -5.17 -15.84 4.44
CA PRO A 170 -6.07 -16.09 3.33
C PRO A 170 -6.62 -17.51 3.35
N LYS A 171 -7.95 -17.59 3.31
CA LYS A 171 -8.69 -18.83 3.16
C LYS A 171 -9.84 -18.56 2.20
N GLU A 172 -9.83 -19.32 1.11
CA GLU A 172 -10.81 -19.22 0.02
C GLU A 172 -12.25 -19.21 0.54
N GLY A 173 -13.05 -18.28 0.05
CA GLY A 173 -14.44 -18.08 0.44
C GLY A 173 -14.66 -17.34 1.76
N ASP A 174 -13.60 -16.95 2.49
CA ASP A 174 -13.77 -15.98 3.59
C ASP A 174 -14.12 -14.60 3.01
N ILE A 175 -15.11 -13.95 3.61
CA ILE A 175 -15.55 -12.60 3.27
C ILE A 175 -15.24 -11.68 4.45
N TYR A 176 -14.46 -10.64 4.18
CA TYR A 176 -14.14 -9.59 5.13
C TYR A 176 -14.96 -8.35 4.81
N SER A 177 -15.32 -7.58 5.83
CA SER A 177 -15.94 -6.28 5.63
C SER A 177 -15.34 -5.21 6.53
N CYS A 178 -15.28 -3.99 6.00
CA CYS A 178 -14.94 -2.76 6.73
C CYS A 178 -16.18 -1.87 6.73
N MET A 179 -16.78 -1.68 7.90
CA MET A 179 -17.90 -0.77 8.10
C MET A 179 -17.38 0.54 8.71
N VAL A 180 -17.79 1.66 8.12
CA VAL A 180 -17.37 3.00 8.55
C VAL A 180 -18.59 3.81 8.95
N GLU A 181 -18.54 4.35 10.16
CA GLU A 181 -19.49 5.35 10.66
C GLU A 181 -18.84 6.73 10.61
N HIS A 182 -19.52 7.70 9.99
CA HIS A 182 -19.09 9.08 9.94
C HIS A 182 -20.29 10.01 9.99
N GLU A 183 -20.15 11.17 10.62
CA GLU A 183 -21.26 12.11 10.83
C GLU A 183 -21.79 12.83 9.57
N ALA A 184 -21.12 12.67 8.43
CA ALA A 184 -21.60 13.10 7.11
C ALA A 184 -22.42 12.01 6.40
N LEU A 185 -22.44 10.78 6.91
CA LEU A 185 -23.23 9.68 6.37
C LEU A 185 -24.58 9.58 7.09
N GLU A 186 -25.64 9.32 6.33
CA GLU A 186 -26.98 9.06 6.92
C GLU A 186 -27.04 7.66 7.58
N ASN A 187 -26.34 6.69 6.99
CA ASN A 187 -26.19 5.33 7.50
C ASN A 187 -24.73 4.89 7.37
N PRO A 188 -24.24 3.97 8.23
CA PRO A 188 -22.90 3.40 8.08
C PRO A 188 -22.67 2.83 6.68
N GLN A 189 -21.47 3.00 6.15
CA GLN A 189 -21.10 2.48 4.84
C GLN A 189 -20.18 1.27 5.00
N THR A 190 -20.57 0.14 4.40
CA THR A 190 -19.80 -1.10 4.46
C THR A 190 -19.19 -1.42 3.09
N ARG A 191 -17.90 -1.78 3.09
CA ARG A 191 -17.22 -2.39 1.96
C ARG A 191 -16.90 -3.84 2.28
N PHE A 192 -17.01 -4.69 1.27
CA PHE A 192 -16.72 -6.12 1.37
C PHE A 192 -15.51 -6.46 0.51
N TRP A 193 -14.76 -7.46 0.94
CA TRP A 193 -13.64 -8.04 0.21
C TRP A 193 -13.67 -9.56 0.41
N GLU A 194 -13.69 -10.29 -0.70
CA GLU A 194 -13.71 -11.76 -0.70
C GLU A 194 -12.32 -12.28 -1.04
N VAL A 195 -11.90 -13.36 -0.36
CA VAL A 195 -10.64 -14.02 -0.65
C VAL A 195 -10.76 -14.80 -1.95
N GLU A 196 -10.21 -14.24 -3.02
CA GLU A 196 -9.95 -14.93 -4.28
C GLU A 196 -8.48 -15.41 -4.28
N ILE A 197 -8.26 -16.72 -4.28
CA ILE A 197 -6.92 -17.30 -4.39
C ILE A 197 -6.68 -17.62 -5.85
N GLU A 198 -5.72 -16.94 -6.47
CA GLU A 198 -5.30 -17.31 -7.82
C GLU A 198 -4.65 -18.70 -7.76
N GLU A 199 -5.38 -19.71 -8.22
CA GLU A 199 -4.78 -21.02 -8.41
C GLU A 199 -3.71 -20.91 -9.49
N THR A 200 -2.45 -21.11 -9.10
CA THR A 200 -1.34 -21.17 -10.04
C THR A 200 -1.57 -22.37 -10.97
N SER A 201 -2.18 -22.12 -12.13
CA SER A 201 -2.49 -23.16 -13.10
C SER A 201 -1.18 -23.84 -13.52
N SER A 202 -1.03 -25.11 -13.16
CA SER A 202 0.11 -25.92 -13.57
C SER A 202 0.04 -26.33 -15.05
N GLY A 203 -1.07 -26.02 -15.74
CA GLY A 203 -1.34 -26.41 -17.12
C GLY A 203 -0.22 -26.06 -18.11
N PRO A 204 0.24 -24.80 -18.18
CA PRO A 204 1.33 -24.40 -19.09
C PRO A 204 2.64 -25.13 -18.80
N ALA A 205 2.99 -25.30 -17.52
CA ALA A 205 4.22 -25.98 -17.12
C ALA A 205 4.18 -27.48 -17.48
N VAL A 206 3.05 -28.15 -17.23
CA VAL A 206 2.83 -29.55 -17.59
C VAL A 206 2.85 -29.73 -19.11
N PHE A 207 2.20 -28.83 -19.86
CA PHE A 207 2.18 -28.89 -21.32
C PHE A 207 3.58 -28.69 -21.93
N CYS A 208 4.36 -27.73 -21.42
CA CYS A 208 5.76 -27.54 -21.81
C CYS A 208 6.61 -28.78 -21.47
N GLY A 209 6.46 -29.35 -20.27
CA GLY A 209 7.19 -30.55 -19.87
C GLY A 209 6.89 -31.77 -20.74
N LEU A 210 5.61 -32.01 -21.07
CA LEU A 210 5.19 -33.09 -21.96
C LEU A 210 5.67 -32.86 -23.40
N GLY A 211 5.57 -31.62 -23.89
CA GLY A 211 6.06 -31.25 -25.23
C GLY A 211 7.57 -31.48 -25.38
N LEU A 212 8.36 -31.08 -24.37
CA LEU A 212 9.81 -31.29 -24.35
C LEU A 212 10.18 -32.77 -24.32
N THR A 213 9.52 -33.58 -23.50
CA THR A 213 9.82 -35.01 -23.40
C THR A 213 9.50 -35.76 -24.69
N LEU A 214 8.34 -35.49 -25.31
CA LEU A 214 7.99 -36.06 -26.62
C LEU A 214 8.93 -35.58 -27.73
N GLY A 215 9.34 -34.31 -27.72
CA GLY A 215 10.31 -33.77 -28.66
C GLY A 215 11.66 -34.49 -28.59
N ILE A 216 12.19 -34.69 -27.37
CA ILE A 216 13.46 -35.41 -27.15
C ILE A 216 13.35 -36.87 -27.61
N LEU A 217 12.26 -37.57 -27.27
CA LEU A 217 12.03 -38.94 -27.73
C LEU A 217 11.94 -39.05 -29.25
N GLY A 218 11.30 -38.07 -29.90
CA GLY A 218 11.24 -37.98 -31.36
C GLY A 218 12.63 -37.81 -31.99
N ILE A 219 13.49 -36.98 -31.41
CA ILE A 219 14.88 -36.79 -31.88
C ILE A 219 15.69 -38.08 -31.72
N VAL A 220 15.62 -38.73 -30.55
CA VAL A 220 16.36 -39.98 -30.28
C VAL A 220 15.86 -41.11 -31.18
N GLY A 221 14.54 -41.27 -31.32
CA GLY A 221 13.95 -42.26 -32.22
C GLY A 221 14.29 -42.01 -33.69
N GLY A 222 14.22 -40.75 -34.13
CA GLY A 222 14.55 -40.36 -35.50
C GLY A 222 16.02 -40.59 -35.85
N THR A 223 16.94 -40.21 -34.96
CA THR A 223 18.38 -40.46 -35.14
C THR A 223 18.70 -41.96 -35.20
N PHE A 224 18.08 -42.77 -34.33
CA PHE A 224 18.22 -44.23 -34.38
C PHE A 224 17.76 -44.83 -35.72
N LEU A 225 16.59 -44.39 -36.23
CA LEU A 225 16.07 -44.85 -37.51
C LEU A 225 16.95 -44.44 -38.69
N ILE A 226 17.48 -43.21 -38.70
CA ILE A 226 18.39 -42.73 -39.75
C ILE A 226 19.69 -43.53 -39.74
N VAL A 227 20.30 -43.76 -38.57
CA VAL A 227 21.53 -44.54 -38.45
C VAL A 227 21.31 -45.97 -38.93
N LYS A 228 20.21 -46.61 -38.53
CA LYS A 228 19.87 -47.97 -38.96
C LYS A 228 19.54 -48.04 -40.46
N GLY A 229 18.88 -47.02 -41.02
CA GLY A 229 18.60 -46.90 -42.46
C GLY A 229 19.88 -46.80 -43.29
N ASN A 230 20.83 -45.95 -42.87
CA ASN A 230 22.12 -45.79 -43.53
C ASN A 230 22.96 -47.09 -43.47
N GLN A 231 22.89 -47.84 -42.37
CA GLN A 231 23.55 -49.15 -42.27
C GLN A 231 22.95 -50.20 -43.22
N HIS A 232 21.64 -50.13 -43.52
CA HIS A 232 21.01 -51.02 -44.50
C HIS A 232 21.26 -50.60 -45.96
N GLN A 233 21.37 -49.31 -46.26
CA GLN A 233 21.76 -48.82 -47.59
C GLN A 233 23.21 -49.14 -47.95
N GLY A 234 24.13 -49.10 -46.96
CA GLY A 234 25.53 -49.53 -47.16
C GLY A 234 25.72 -51.02 -47.45
N VAL A 235 24.68 -51.85 -47.29
CA VAL A 235 24.70 -53.29 -47.62
C VAL A 235 24.12 -53.56 -49.03
N LEU A 236 23.44 -52.59 -49.64
CA LEU A 236 22.79 -52.74 -50.95
C LEU A 236 23.54 -52.07 -52.13
N ASP A 237 24.70 -51.45 -51.90
CA ASP A 237 25.65 -51.05 -52.96
C ASP A 237 26.86 -52.00 -53.00
N PRO A 238 26.85 -53.07 -53.82
CA PRO A 238 28.04 -53.82 -54.17
C PRO A 238 28.56 -53.34 -55.53
N ALA A 239 29.27 -52.21 -55.59
CA ALA A 239 30.14 -51.88 -56.73
C ALA A 239 31.04 -50.68 -56.42
N GLY A 240 32.34 -50.96 -56.23
CA GLY A 240 33.41 -49.97 -56.13
C GLY A 240 34.57 -50.48 -55.31
#